data_AF-A0A832M5B4-F1
#
_entry.id   AF-A0A832M5B4-F1
#
_cell.length_a   1.000
_cell.length_b   1.000
_cell.length_c   1.000
_cell.angle_alpha   90.00
_cell.angle_beta   90.00
_cell.angle_gamma   90.00
#
_symmetry.space_group_name_H-M   'P 1'
#
loop_
_entity.id
_entity.type
_entity.pdbx_description
1 polymer ?
#
loop_
_entity_poly.entity_id
_entity_poly.type
_entity_poly.pdbx_seq_one_letter_code
_entity_poly.pdbx_strand_id
1 'polypeptide(L)'
;MPLIVILLLAATLPLSAQKPGAAERRYILQRLEQTVIEEVKFQEASLDDLVGYLKEQLRGGERPVNFVITPAAAEFARGRTASLELRKVPARVVLEYAARLLEVEVRIEPHAILIQAPAAIPGP
;
A
#
# COMPACT_ATOMS: atom_id res chain seq x y z
N MET A 1 2.33 31.41 -55.88
CA MET A 1 3.02 30.28 -55.24
C MET A 1 4.45 30.72 -54.93
N PRO A 2 4.97 30.53 -53.72
CA PRO A 2 5.09 29.19 -53.10
C PRO A 2 4.32 29.01 -51.80
N LEU A 3 3.95 27.75 -51.56
CA LEU A 3 3.40 27.24 -50.31
C LEU A 3 4.46 27.32 -49.20
N ILE A 4 4.10 27.90 -48.06
CA ILE A 4 4.83 27.69 -46.81
C ILE A 4 4.24 26.43 -46.18
N VAL A 5 5.03 25.35 -46.19
CA VAL A 5 4.76 24.12 -45.46
C VAL A 5 5.09 24.40 -43.99
N ILE A 6 4.05 24.59 -43.16
CA ILE A 6 4.22 24.64 -41.70
C ILE A 6 4.38 23.19 -41.23
N LEU A 7 5.62 22.83 -40.94
CA LEU A 7 5.97 21.55 -40.31
C LEU A 7 5.41 21.57 -38.88
N LEU A 8 4.34 20.81 -38.64
CA LEU A 8 3.82 20.55 -37.30
C LEU A 8 4.86 19.71 -36.54
N LEU A 9 5.67 20.36 -35.70
CA LEU A 9 6.54 19.66 -34.75
C LEU A 9 5.66 19.17 -33.58
N ALA A 10 5.02 18.02 -33.74
CA ALA A 10 4.46 17.30 -32.61
C ALA A 10 5.63 16.85 -31.73
N ALA A 11 5.86 17.57 -30.63
CA ALA A 11 6.80 17.16 -29.60
C ALA A 11 6.28 15.85 -28.96
N THR A 12 6.69 14.72 -29.51
CA THR A 12 6.58 13.42 -28.86
C THR A 12 7.55 13.42 -27.69
N LEU A 13 7.05 13.74 -26.50
CA LEU A 13 7.79 13.49 -25.27
C LEU A 13 8.17 11.99 -25.26
N PRO A 14 9.45 11.64 -25.05
CA PRO A 14 9.86 10.25 -25.02
C PRO A 14 9.21 9.56 -23.81
N LEU A 15 8.58 8.41 -24.07
CA LEU A 15 7.97 7.49 -23.09
C LEU A 15 9.00 6.85 -22.12
N SER A 16 10.21 7.40 -22.04
CA SER A 16 11.38 6.76 -21.45
C SER A 16 11.82 7.46 -20.15
N ALA A 17 10.93 7.45 -19.15
CA ALA A 17 11.31 7.73 -17.76
C ALA A 17 10.28 7.20 -16.72
N GLN A 18 9.46 6.20 -17.06
CA GLN A 18 8.71 5.51 -16.01
C GLN A 18 9.70 4.64 -15.22
N LYS A 19 9.93 4.99 -13.95
CA LYS A 19 10.71 4.15 -13.03
C LYS A 19 10.14 2.72 -13.08
N PRO A 20 11.00 1.68 -13.20
CA PRO A 20 10.54 0.29 -13.13
C PRO A 20 9.65 0.11 -11.90
N GLY A 21 8.48 -0.52 -12.06
CA GLY A 21 7.57 -0.78 -10.95
C GLY A 21 6.53 0.32 -10.65
N ALA A 22 6.53 1.44 -11.37
CA ALA A 22 5.60 2.55 -11.10
C ALA A 22 4.13 2.19 -11.38
N ALA A 23 3.86 1.39 -12.41
CA ALA A 23 2.52 0.95 -12.76
C ALA A 23 1.95 -0.02 -11.73
N GLU A 24 2.79 -0.94 -11.25
CA GLU A 24 2.44 -1.94 -10.24
C GLU A 24 2.21 -1.28 -8.88
N ARG A 25 3.07 -0.34 -8.48
CA ARG A 25 2.86 0.47 -7.29
C ARG A 25 1.53 1.24 -7.36
N ARG A 26 1.23 1.85 -8.51
CA ARG A 26 -0.02 2.59 -8.73
C ARG A 26 -1.23 1.67 -8.60
N TYR A 27 -1.15 0.46 -9.13
CA TYR A 27 -2.20 -0.53 -8.98
C TYR A 27 -2.47 -0.87 -7.50
N ILE A 28 -1.43 -1.13 -6.70
CA ILE A 28 -1.59 -1.41 -5.26
C ILE A 28 -2.25 -0.23 -4.54
N LEU A 29 -1.77 0.99 -4.79
CA LEU A 29 -2.37 2.20 -4.21
C LEU A 29 -3.85 2.34 -4.60
N GLN A 30 -4.16 2.17 -5.88
CA GLN A 30 -5.54 2.22 -6.35
C GLN A 30 -6.43 1.19 -5.64
N ARG A 31 -5.95 -0.04 -5.46
CA ARG A 31 -6.68 -1.08 -4.72
C ARG A 31 -6.95 -0.69 -3.27
N LEU A 32 -5.95 -0.15 -2.58
CA LEU A 32 -6.09 0.29 -1.19
C LEU A 32 -7.06 1.47 -1.04
N GLU A 33 -7.13 2.37 -2.02
CA GLU A 33 -8.01 3.55 -2.00
C GLU A 33 -9.46 3.23 -2.41
N GLN A 34 -9.65 2.30 -3.36
CA GLN A 34 -10.97 2.02 -3.94
C GLN A 34 -11.72 0.90 -3.22
N THR A 35 -11.03 0.01 -2.51
CA THR A 35 -11.69 -1.01 -1.70
C THR A 35 -12.20 -0.38 -0.41
N VAL A 36 -13.49 -0.04 -0.39
CA VAL A 36 -14.18 0.44 0.81
C VAL A 36 -14.56 -0.75 1.68
N ILE A 37 -14.19 -0.67 2.95
CA ILE A 37 -14.52 -1.64 3.97
C ILE A 37 -15.69 -1.08 4.79
N GLU A 38 -16.82 -1.77 4.75
CA GLU A 38 -18.06 -1.33 5.39
C GLU A 38 -17.92 -1.23 6.91
N GLU A 39 -17.27 -2.21 7.53
CA GLU A 39 -17.03 -2.24 8.97
C GLU A 39 -15.76 -3.03 9.30
N VAL A 40 -14.94 -2.47 10.18
CA VAL A 40 -13.82 -3.15 10.84
C VAL A 40 -14.04 -3.04 12.34
N LYS A 41 -13.97 -4.16 13.03
CA LYS A 41 -13.99 -4.26 14.49
C LYS A 41 -12.88 -5.18 14.92
N PHE A 42 -11.69 -4.63 15.09
CA PHE A 42 -10.59 -5.35 15.69
C PHE A 42 -10.65 -5.22 17.21
N GLN A 43 -10.58 -6.36 17.87
CA GLN A 43 -10.45 -6.47 19.31
C GLN A 43 -9.19 -7.29 19.55
N GLU A 44 -8.13 -6.62 19.99
CA GLU A 44 -6.83 -7.23 20.24
C GLU A 44 -6.28 -8.01 19.04
N ALA A 45 -6.46 -7.48 17.82
CA ALA A 45 -6.00 -8.14 16.60
C ALA A 45 -4.47 -8.07 16.47
N SER A 46 -3.85 -9.19 16.10
CA SER A 46 -2.42 -9.26 15.82
C SER A 46 -2.05 -8.69 14.43
N LEU A 47 -0.75 -8.60 14.14
CA LEU A 47 -0.27 -8.23 12.81
C LEU A 47 -0.72 -9.22 11.73
N ASP A 48 -0.74 -10.53 12.05
CA ASP A 48 -1.18 -11.57 11.11
C ASP A 48 -2.68 -11.48 10.84
N ASP A 49 -3.48 -11.15 11.87
CA ASP A 49 -4.92 -10.93 11.71
C ASP A 49 -5.22 -9.75 10.78
N LEU A 50 -4.51 -8.63 10.99
CA LEU A 50 -4.60 -7.45 10.11
C LEU A 50 -4.30 -7.82 8.65
N VAL A 51 -3.16 -8.48 8.41
CA VAL A 51 -2.72 -8.83 7.05
C VAL A 51 -3.66 -9.86 6.43
N GLY A 52 -4.11 -10.85 7.18
CA GLY A 52 -5.10 -11.84 6.74
C GLY A 52 -6.41 -11.19 6.34
N TYR A 53 -6.93 -10.30 7.18
CA TYR A 53 -8.15 -9.55 6.93
C TYR A 53 -8.04 -8.71 5.64
N LEU A 54 -6.97 -7.91 5.50
CA LEU A 54 -6.78 -7.07 4.31
C LEU A 54 -6.58 -7.88 3.03
N LYS A 55 -5.91 -9.03 3.09
CA LYS A 55 -5.77 -9.94 1.94
C LYS A 55 -7.14 -10.41 1.45
N GLU A 56 -8.05 -10.76 2.35
CA GLU A 56 -9.40 -11.19 1.98
C GLU A 56 -10.20 -10.04 1.36
N GLN A 57 -10.19 -8.86 1.99
CA GLN A 57 -10.87 -7.67 1.44
C GLN A 57 -10.35 -7.28 0.05
N LEU A 58 -9.07 -7.53 -0.23
CA LEU A 58 -8.41 -7.19 -1.50
C LEU A 58 -8.41 -8.35 -2.52
N ARG A 59 -9.05 -9.48 -2.25
CA ARG A 59 -9.00 -10.66 -3.13
C ARG A 59 -9.65 -10.46 -4.50
N GLY A 60 -10.68 -9.61 -4.59
CA GLY A 60 -11.55 -9.50 -5.78
C GLY A 60 -11.06 -8.65 -6.96
N GLY A 61 -9.80 -8.19 -6.99
CA GLY A 61 -9.32 -7.40 -8.13
C GLY A 61 -8.52 -8.22 -9.15
N GLU A 62 -8.15 -7.57 -10.25
CA GLU A 62 -7.47 -8.20 -11.40
C GLU A 62 -6.22 -9.00 -11.05
N ARG A 63 -5.51 -8.55 -10.01
CA ARG A 63 -4.28 -9.16 -9.49
C ARG A 63 -4.29 -9.18 -7.95
N PRO A 64 -3.72 -10.21 -7.32
CA PRO A 64 -3.57 -10.25 -5.87
C PRO A 64 -2.64 -9.12 -5.39
N VAL A 65 -2.97 -8.54 -4.24
CA VAL A 65 -2.07 -7.61 -3.54
C VAL A 65 -1.21 -8.41 -2.58
N ASN A 66 0.11 -8.38 -2.78
CA ASN A 66 1.04 -9.10 -1.92
C ASN A 66 1.38 -8.28 -0.67
N PHE A 67 1.53 -8.98 0.45
CA PHE A 67 2.02 -8.43 1.70
C PHE A 67 3.29 -9.18 2.09
N VAL A 68 4.31 -8.42 2.50
CA VAL A 68 5.58 -8.97 2.98
C VAL A 68 5.82 -8.43 4.37
N ILE A 69 5.82 -9.32 5.36
CA ILE A 69 6.22 -9.01 6.73
C ILE A 69 7.68 -9.40 6.86
N THR A 70 8.54 -8.44 7.20
CA THR A 70 9.96 -8.75 7.47
C THR A 70 10.09 -9.56 8.76
N PRO A 71 11.12 -10.41 8.91
CA PRO A 71 11.36 -11.12 10.17
C PRO A 71 11.46 -10.18 11.38
N ALA A 72 12.12 -9.03 11.22
CA ALA A 72 12.21 -8.01 12.26
C ALA A 72 10.83 -7.45 12.67
N ALA A 73 9.92 -7.22 11.71
CA ALA A 73 8.55 -6.79 12.01
C ALA A 73 7.76 -7.87 12.74
N ALA A 74 7.88 -9.13 12.31
CA ALA A 74 7.18 -10.25 12.93
C ALA A 74 7.61 -10.44 14.39
N GLU A 75 8.92 -10.36 14.66
CA GLU A 75 9.46 -10.39 16.03
C GLU A 75 9.03 -9.17 16.83
N PHE A 76 9.13 -7.96 16.27
CA PHE A 76 8.76 -6.72 16.93
C PHE A 76 7.27 -6.71 17.30
N ALA A 77 6.37 -7.06 16.38
CA ALA A 77 4.93 -7.04 16.63
C ALA A 77 4.43 -8.22 17.49
N ARG A 78 5.30 -9.18 17.88
CA ARG A 78 4.90 -10.33 18.68
C ARG A 78 4.31 -9.87 20.03
N GLY A 79 3.06 -10.27 20.29
CA GLY A 79 2.34 -9.91 21.51
C GLY A 79 1.76 -8.49 21.51
N ARG A 80 2.00 -7.69 20.46
CA ARG A 80 1.29 -6.42 20.25
C ARG A 80 -0.03 -6.67 19.56
N THR A 81 -1.02 -5.87 19.91
CA THR A 81 -2.37 -5.98 19.36
C THR A 81 -2.94 -4.62 19.02
N ALA A 82 -3.86 -4.59 18.06
CA ALA A 82 -4.60 -3.40 17.65
C ALA A 82 -6.09 -3.61 17.93
N SER A 83 -6.68 -2.65 18.64
CA SER A 83 -8.12 -2.55 18.84
C SER A 83 -8.63 -1.28 18.18
N LEU A 84 -9.53 -1.41 17.20
CA LEU A 84 -10.11 -0.29 16.48
C LEU A 84 -11.48 -0.64 15.91
N GLU A 85 -12.36 0.34 15.88
CA GLU A 85 -13.64 0.28 15.17
C GLU A 85 -13.69 1.38 14.12
N LEU A 86 -13.80 0.98 12.85
CA LEU A 86 -13.91 1.89 11.71
C LEU A 86 -15.09 1.46 10.84
N ARG A 87 -15.74 2.42 10.17
CA ARG A 87 -16.88 2.16 9.30
C ARG A 87 -16.77 2.95 8.01
N LYS A 88 -17.08 2.30 6.89
CA LYS A 88 -17.10 2.89 5.54
C LYS A 88 -15.82 3.63 5.21
N VAL A 89 -14.68 2.96 5.41
CA VAL A 89 -13.35 3.54 5.16
C VAL A 89 -12.62 2.75 4.07
N PRO A 90 -11.74 3.40 3.29
CA PRO A 90 -10.83 2.69 2.39
C PRO A 90 -9.93 1.70 3.14
N ALA A 91 -9.55 0.61 2.49
CA ALA A 91 -8.60 -0.37 3.02
C ALA A 91 -7.27 0.25 3.42
N ARG A 92 -6.85 1.31 2.74
CA ARG A 92 -5.68 2.12 3.12
C ARG A 92 -5.77 2.64 4.55
N VAL A 93 -6.93 3.19 4.93
CA VAL A 93 -7.14 3.78 6.26
C VAL A 93 -7.05 2.68 7.32
N VAL A 94 -7.64 1.51 7.07
CA VAL A 94 -7.55 0.36 7.99
C VAL A 94 -6.09 -0.06 8.18
N LEU A 95 -5.34 -0.19 7.08
CA LEU A 95 -3.92 -0.52 7.10
C LEU A 95 -3.10 0.50 7.89
N GLU A 96 -3.27 1.80 7.62
CA GLU A 96 -2.52 2.87 8.29
C GLU A 96 -2.81 2.93 9.79
N TYR A 97 -4.08 2.86 10.19
CA TYR A 97 -4.47 2.93 11.61
C TYR A 97 -4.02 1.70 12.38
N ALA A 98 -4.24 0.49 11.84
CA ALA A 98 -3.82 -0.73 12.49
C ALA A 98 -2.28 -0.83 12.57
N ALA A 99 -1.56 -0.47 11.51
CA ALA A 99 -0.10 -0.42 11.52
C ALA A 99 0.44 0.56 12.57
N ARG A 100 -0.19 1.72 12.72
CA ARG A 100 0.17 2.71 13.74
C ARG A 100 -0.03 2.17 15.16
N LEU A 101 -1.14 1.46 15.42
CA LEU A 101 -1.40 0.85 16.72
C LEU A 101 -0.43 -0.31 17.03
N LEU A 102 0.00 -1.05 16.00
CA LEU A 102 1.02 -2.10 16.12
C LEU A 102 2.45 -1.54 16.11
N GLU A 103 2.62 -0.22 15.95
CA GLU A 103 3.90 0.48 15.87
C GLU A 103 4.83 0.00 14.74
N VAL A 104 4.27 -0.56 13.67
CA VAL A 104 5.03 -1.04 12.50
C VAL A 104 5.03 -0.02 11.37
N GLU A 105 6.08 -0.02 10.56
CA GLU A 105 6.19 0.80 9.35
C GLU A 105 5.62 0.07 8.13
N VAL A 106 4.87 0.81 7.31
CA VAL A 106 4.32 0.31 6.04
C VAL A 106 4.93 1.08 4.87
N ARG A 107 5.46 0.35 3.88
CA ARG A 107 5.89 0.91 2.59
C ARG A 107 5.19 0.20 1.45
N ILE A 108 4.74 0.98 0.47
CA ILE A 108 4.20 0.45 -0.77
C ILE A 108 5.33 0.35 -1.78
N GLU A 109 5.83 -0.86 -1.97
CA GLU A 109 6.81 -1.22 -2.98
C GLU A 109 6.10 -1.57 -4.30
N PRO A 110 6.82 -1.62 -5.45
CA PRO A 110 6.22 -1.99 -6.73
C PRO A 110 5.32 -3.21 -6.72
N HIS A 111 5.71 -4.27 -6.02
CA HIS A 111 5.02 -5.56 -6.09
C HIS A 111 4.43 -6.04 -4.76
N ALA A 112 4.57 -5.27 -3.69
CA ALA A 112 4.12 -5.67 -2.37
C ALA A 112 3.91 -4.47 -1.43
N ILE A 113 3.08 -4.69 -0.43
CA ILE A 113 3.01 -3.89 0.78
C ILE A 113 4.03 -4.48 1.76
N LEU A 114 5.12 -3.74 1.98
CA LEU A 114 6.19 -4.13 2.88
C LEU A 114 5.90 -3.61 4.30
N ILE A 115 5.87 -4.52 5.26
CA ILE A 115 5.69 -4.22 6.68
C ILE A 115 7.01 -4.51 7.39
N GLN A 116 7.56 -3.49 8.04
CA GLN A 116 8.87 -3.55 8.71
C GLN A 116 8.80 -3.02 10.15
N ALA A 117 9.74 -3.46 10.98
CA ALA A 117 9.96 -2.83 12.27
C ALA A 117 10.33 -1.36 12.05
N PRO A 118 9.96 -0.45 12.97
CA PRO A 118 10.33 0.95 12.84
C PRO A 118 11.85 1.07 12.74
N ALA A 119 12.34 1.99 11.91
CA ALA A 119 13.75 2.31 11.90
C ALA A 119 14.11 2.76 13.32
N ALA A 120 15.02 2.04 13.98
CA ALA A 120 15.46 2.42 15.31
C ALA A 120 15.86 3.90 15.28
N ILE A 121 15.17 4.74 16.06
CA ILE A 121 15.73 6.03 16.40
C ILE A 121 16.97 5.66 17.22
N PRO A 122 18.21 5.92 16.77
CA PRO A 122 19.35 5.78 17.65
C PRO A 122 19.02 6.60 18.90
N GLY A 123 19.00 5.94 20.05
CA GLY A 123 18.73 6.60 21.33
C GLY A 123 19.67 7.80 21.54
N PRO A 124 19.29 8.76 22.41
CA PRO A 124 20.09 9.94 22.67
C PRO A 124 21.53 9.60 23.06
#